data_AF-A0A7V9ZZ57-F1
#
_entry.id   AF-A0A7V9ZZ57-F1
#
_cell.length_a   1.000
_cell.length_b   1.000
_cell.length_c   1.000
_cell.angle_alpha   90.00
_cell.angle_beta   90.00
_cell.angle_gamma   90.00
#
_symmetry.space_group_name_H-M   'P 1'
#
loop_
_entity.id
_entity.type
_entity.pdbx_description
1 polymer ?
#
loop_
_entity_poly.entity_id
_entity_poly.type
_entity_poly.pdbx_seq_one_letter_code
_entity_poly.pdbx_strand_id
1 'polypeptide(L)'
;MSEISERYRKVAGQFTQRVGAALDDPDTARRQRDTPMGRASFEQTIDRICTGDVLVHTWDLARATGLDESLDPDEVHRFVEGMEPLDELLRQSGQYGARVPVPDDADEQTRLIAFVGRDPQRSLASRWQRS
;
A
#
# COMPACT_ATOMS: atom_id res chain seq x y z
N MET A 1 16.70 15.04 -16.31
CA MET A 1 15.49 14.70 -15.51
C MET A 1 14.41 15.70 -15.89
N SER A 2 13.21 15.26 -16.28
CA SER A 2 12.18 16.15 -16.84
C SER A 2 11.54 17.05 -15.78
N GLU A 3 11.00 18.20 -16.19
CA GLU A 3 10.17 19.10 -15.38
C GLU A 3 9.04 18.35 -14.65
N ILE A 4 8.47 17.33 -15.30
CA ILE A 4 7.47 16.42 -14.74
C ILE A 4 8.02 15.68 -13.51
N SER A 5 9.23 15.12 -13.61
CA SER A 5 9.84 14.36 -12.50
C SER A 5 10.11 15.25 -11.28
N GLU A 6 10.49 16.50 -11.51
CA GLU A 6 10.73 17.47 -10.45
C GLU A 6 9.43 17.92 -9.75
N ARG A 7 8.38 18.15 -10.55
CA ARG A 7 7.04 18.45 -10.02
C ARG A 7 6.55 17.37 -9.06
N TYR A 8 6.62 16.10 -9.45
CA TYR A 8 6.13 15.01 -8.61
C TYR A 8 6.99 14.78 -7.37
N ARG A 9 8.31 14.94 -7.46
CA ARG A 9 9.19 14.93 -6.28
C ARG A 9 8.78 15.99 -5.26
N LYS A 10 8.50 17.21 -5.73
CA LYS A 10 8.07 18.30 -4.85
C LYS A 10 6.72 18.01 -4.19
N VAL A 11 5.75 17.48 -4.95
CA VAL A 11 4.43 17.12 -4.41
C VAL A 11 4.56 16.03 -3.35
N ALA A 12 5.32 14.96 -3.60
CA ALA A 12 5.54 13.89 -2.63
C ALA A 12 6.21 14.39 -1.33
N GLY A 13 7.21 15.27 -1.47
CA GLY A 13 7.86 15.90 -0.31
C GLY A 13 6.90 16.77 0.51
N GLN A 14 6.09 17.60 -0.16
CA GLN A 14 5.10 18.45 0.51
C GLN A 14 3.99 17.64 1.20
N PHE A 15 3.55 16.55 0.58
CA PHE A 15 2.60 15.62 1.19
C PHE A 15 3.16 15.03 2.48
N THR A 16 4.36 14.45 2.41
CA THR A 16 5.03 13.82 3.55
C THR A 16 5.20 14.81 4.71
N GLN A 17 5.66 16.02 4.41
CA GLN A 17 5.84 17.06 5.43
C GLN A 17 4.52 17.47 6.10
N ARG A 18 3.45 17.66 5.32
CA ARG A 18 2.16 18.11 5.85
C ARG A 18 1.45 17.04 6.65
N VAL A 19 1.49 15.79 6.19
CA VAL A 19 0.93 14.66 6.93
C VAL A 19 1.69 14.46 8.24
N GLY A 20 3.03 14.47 8.21
CA GLY A 20 3.85 14.40 9.41
C GLY A 20 3.50 15.47 10.44
N ALA A 21 3.47 16.74 10.02
CA ALA A 21 3.11 17.85 10.91
C ALA A 21 1.68 17.73 11.48
N ALA A 22 0.73 17.14 10.74
CA ALA A 22 -0.62 16.91 11.21
C ALA A 22 -0.74 15.73 12.19
N LEU A 23 0.13 14.73 12.07
CA LEU A 23 0.25 13.61 13.02
C LEU A 23 0.95 14.06 14.32
N ASP A 24 1.90 14.99 14.22
CA ASP A 24 2.61 15.55 15.37
C ASP A 24 1.72 16.45 16.25
N ASP A 25 0.59 16.94 15.73
CA ASP A 25 -0.42 17.69 16.48
C ASP A 25 -1.50 16.74 17.05
N PRO A 26 -1.55 16.49 18.38
CA PRO A 26 -2.48 15.52 18.96
C PRO A 26 -3.96 15.86 18.74
N ASP A 27 -4.31 17.15 18.66
CA ASP A 27 -5.69 17.60 18.43
C ASP A 27 -6.15 17.34 17.00
N THR A 28 -5.20 17.32 16.06
CA THR A 28 -5.44 16.95 14.67
C THR A 28 -5.40 15.43 14.50
N ALA A 29 -4.37 14.77 15.01
CA ALA A 29 -4.17 13.32 14.92
C ALA A 29 -5.39 12.54 15.44
N ARG A 30 -5.90 12.90 16.62
CA ARG A 30 -7.02 12.20 17.28
C ARG A 30 -8.40 12.62 16.79
N ARG A 31 -8.47 13.60 15.87
CA ARG A 31 -9.74 14.14 15.37
C ARG A 31 -10.51 13.08 14.59
N GLN A 32 -11.69 12.74 15.09
CA GLN A 32 -12.58 11.74 14.49
C GLN A 32 -13.36 12.31 13.31
N ARG A 33 -13.47 11.54 12.23
CA ARG A 33 -14.28 11.82 11.04
C ARG A 33 -14.97 10.55 10.57
N ASP A 34 -16.12 10.72 9.92
CA ASP A 34 -16.77 9.60 9.24
C ASP A 34 -16.05 9.34 7.91
N THR A 35 -15.67 8.09 7.68
CA THR A 35 -15.02 7.62 6.45
C THR A 35 -15.87 6.54 5.79
N PRO A 36 -15.63 6.18 4.52
CA PRO A 36 -16.31 5.05 3.88
C PRO A 36 -16.15 3.72 4.64
N MET A 37 -15.11 3.58 5.48
CA MET A 37 -14.81 2.39 6.28
C MET A 37 -15.25 2.52 7.75
N GLY A 38 -16.10 3.51 8.05
CA GLY A 38 -16.57 3.82 9.39
C GLY A 38 -15.87 5.02 10.02
N ARG A 39 -16.21 5.32 11.27
CA ARG A 39 -15.66 6.46 12.00
C ARG A 39 -14.23 6.15 12.46
N ALA A 40 -13.29 7.02 12.12
CA ALA A 40 -11.88 6.87 12.48
C ALA A 40 -11.23 8.23 12.77
N SER A 41 -10.15 8.21 13.56
CA SER A 41 -9.28 9.37 13.73
C SER A 41 -8.43 9.62 12.47
N PHE A 42 -7.84 10.82 12.37
CA PHE A 42 -6.91 11.14 11.29
C PHE A 42 -5.72 10.18 11.29
N GLU A 43 -5.10 9.94 12.45
CA GLU A 43 -3.97 8.99 12.57
C GLU A 43 -4.34 7.57 12.14
N GLN A 44 -5.51 7.07 12.55
CA GLN A 44 -6.00 5.75 12.12
C GLN A 44 -6.29 5.68 10.62
N THR A 45 -6.72 6.79 10.02
CA THR A 45 -6.98 6.86 8.58
C THR A 45 -5.68 6.83 7.79
N ILE A 46 -4.67 7.59 8.22
CA ILE A 46 -3.33 7.58 7.61
C ILE A 46 -2.69 6.20 7.72
N ASP A 47 -2.71 5.62 8.91
CA ASP A 47 -2.11 4.31 9.20
C ASP A 47 -2.73 3.19 8.33
N ARG A 48 -4.07 3.14 8.25
CA ARG A 48 -4.75 2.05 7.53
C ARG A 48 -4.77 2.21 6.02
N ILE A 49 -4.91 3.44 5.53
CA ILE A 49 -5.16 3.69 4.10
C ILE A 49 -3.88 4.15 3.41
N CYS A 50 -3.28 5.24 3.89
CA CYS A 50 -2.12 5.82 3.22
C CYS A 50 -0.88 4.93 3.32
N THR A 51 -0.60 4.35 4.48
CA THR A 51 0.57 3.46 4.64
C THR A 51 0.42 2.22 3.77
N GLY A 52 -0.78 1.63 3.69
CA GLY A 52 -1.04 0.44 2.89
C GLY A 52 -0.84 0.66 1.41
N ASP A 53 -1.39 1.77 0.89
CA ASP A 53 -1.19 2.17 -0.51
C ASP A 53 0.29 2.40 -0.81
N VAL A 54 1.01 3.12 0.07
CA VAL A 54 2.43 3.41 -0.12
C VAL A 54 3.27 2.13 -0.09
N LEU A 55 3.00 1.22 0.85
CA LEU A 55 3.72 -0.05 0.98
C LEU A 55 3.57 -0.89 -0.29
N VAL A 56 2.33 -1.10 -0.72
CA VAL A 56 2.03 -1.93 -1.89
C VAL A 56 2.52 -1.29 -3.19
N HIS A 57 2.40 0.03 -3.34
CA HIS A 57 2.92 0.72 -4.52
C HIS A 57 4.44 0.86 -4.53
N THR A 58 5.10 0.81 -3.38
CA THR A 58 6.56 0.68 -3.31
C THR A 58 7.00 -0.63 -3.97
N TRP A 59 6.32 -1.74 -3.66
CA TRP A 59 6.55 -3.01 -4.33
C TRP A 59 6.26 -2.94 -5.83
N ASP A 60 5.14 -2.34 -6.25
CA ASP A 60 4.79 -2.20 -7.67
C ASP A 60 5.89 -1.45 -8.45
N LEU A 61 6.40 -0.36 -7.89
CA LEU A 61 7.43 0.48 -8.51
C LEU A 61 8.79 -0.22 -8.52
N ALA A 62 9.19 -0.85 -7.41
CA ALA A 62 10.42 -1.61 -7.33
C ALA A 62 10.44 -2.72 -8.38
N ARG A 63 9.37 -3.50 -8.46
CA ARG A 63 9.19 -4.53 -9.47
C ARG A 63 9.21 -3.95 -10.87
N ALA A 64 8.42 -2.92 -11.17
CA ALA A 64 8.36 -2.35 -12.52
C ALA A 64 9.71 -1.80 -13.03
N THR A 65 10.63 -1.47 -12.12
CA THR A 65 11.94 -0.89 -12.43
C THR A 65 13.11 -1.85 -12.22
N GLY A 66 12.85 -3.07 -11.74
CA GLY A 66 13.90 -4.07 -11.44
C GLY A 66 14.78 -3.69 -10.25
N LEU A 67 14.26 -2.90 -9.31
CA LEU A 67 14.92 -2.60 -8.04
C LEU A 67 14.67 -3.71 -7.01
N ASP A 68 15.29 -3.60 -5.84
CA ASP A 68 14.98 -4.46 -4.70
C ASP A 68 13.52 -4.27 -4.28
N GLU A 69 12.80 -5.39 -4.20
CA GLU A 69 11.38 -5.44 -3.89
C GLU A 69 11.11 -5.81 -2.42
N SER A 70 12.16 -5.93 -1.60
CA SER A 70 12.01 -6.20 -0.18
C SER A 70 11.23 -5.05 0.49
N LEU A 71 10.13 -5.40 1.16
CA LEU A 71 9.36 -4.49 1.98
C LEU A 71 9.80 -4.62 3.44
N ASP A 72 9.46 -3.61 4.25
CA ASP A 72 9.68 -3.66 5.70
C ASP A 72 8.88 -4.84 6.30
N PRO A 73 9.53 -5.81 6.95
CA PRO A 73 8.85 -6.98 7.50
C PRO A 73 7.81 -6.66 8.57
N ASP A 74 8.02 -5.63 9.40
CA ASP A 74 7.10 -5.26 10.48
C ASP A 74 5.82 -4.63 9.90
N GLU A 75 5.97 -3.83 8.84
CA GLU A 75 4.83 -3.30 8.09
C GLU A 75 4.06 -4.41 7.37
N VAL A 76 4.77 -5.32 6.71
CA VAL A 76 4.15 -6.48 6.04
C VAL A 76 3.33 -7.29 7.03
N HIS A 77 3.92 -7.62 8.18
CA HIS A 77 3.25 -8.38 9.24
C HIS A 77 1.97 -7.68 9.72
N ARG A 78 2.08 -6.38 10.05
CA ARG A 78 0.94 -5.58 10.52
C ARG A 78 -0.20 -5.52 9.49
N PHE A 79 0.13 -5.39 8.20
CA PHE A 79 -0.87 -5.38 7.14
C PHE A 79 -1.53 -6.74 6.96
N VAL A 80 -0.78 -7.84 6.98
CA VAL A 80 -1.35 -9.19 6.90
C VAL A 80 -2.33 -9.43 8.05
N GLU A 81 -1.93 -9.13 9.29
CA GLU A 81 -2.80 -9.32 10.46
C GLU A 81 -4.04 -8.40 10.43
N GLY A 82 -3.87 -7.15 9.98
CA GLY A 82 -4.95 -6.17 9.93
C GLY A 82 -5.97 -6.41 8.82
N MET A 83 -5.54 -6.97 7.68
CA MET A 83 -6.39 -7.10 6.48
C MET A 83 -7.11 -8.45 6.37
N GLU A 84 -6.51 -9.55 6.81
CA GLU A 84 -7.12 -10.89 6.73
C GLU A 84 -8.54 -10.94 7.34
N PRO A 85 -8.82 -10.35 8.52
CA PRO A 85 -10.18 -10.32 9.08
C PRO A 85 -11.19 -9.49 8.28
N LEU A 86 -10.71 -8.62 7.38
CA LEU A 86 -11.50 -7.68 6.61
C LEU A 86 -11.65 -8.10 5.14
N ASP A 87 -11.15 -9.27 4.73
CA ASP A 87 -11.08 -9.70 3.32
C ASP A 87 -12.38 -9.45 2.54
N GLU A 88 -13.50 -10.01 3.01
CA GLU A 88 -14.80 -9.87 2.34
C GLU A 88 -15.22 -8.40 2.17
N LEU A 89 -15.05 -7.57 3.21
CA LEU A 89 -15.36 -6.14 3.16
C LEU A 89 -14.45 -5.41 2.15
N LEU A 90 -13.16 -5.75 2.13
CA LEU A 90 -12.18 -5.17 1.22
C LEU A 90 -12.50 -5.55 -0.23
N ARG A 91 -12.94 -6.78 -0.54
CA ARG A 91 -13.39 -7.14 -1.90
C ARG A 91 -14.65 -6.39 -2.31
N GLN A 92 -15.62 -6.26 -1.41
CA GLN A 92 -16.87 -5.53 -1.69
C GLN A 92 -16.63 -4.05 -2.01
N SER A 93 -15.53 -3.46 -1.53
CA SER A 93 -15.15 -2.08 -1.87
C SER A 93 -14.81 -1.88 -3.36
N GLY A 94 -14.45 -2.96 -4.08
CA GLY A 94 -13.96 -2.93 -5.45
C GLY A 94 -12.51 -2.43 -5.62
N GLN A 95 -11.85 -2.01 -4.53
CA GLN A 95 -10.46 -1.53 -4.55
C GLN A 95 -9.44 -2.68 -4.56
N TYR A 96 -9.84 -3.85 -4.07
CA TYR A 96 -9.01 -5.04 -3.94
C TYR A 96 -9.44 -6.11 -4.94
N GLY A 97 -8.50 -6.55 -5.80
CA GLY A 97 -8.74 -7.61 -6.80
C GLY A 97 -8.97 -8.97 -6.16
N ALA A 98 -9.24 -10.01 -6.94
CA ALA A 98 -9.31 -11.38 -6.41
C ALA A 98 -7.94 -11.82 -5.85
N ARG A 99 -7.93 -12.55 -4.73
CA ARG A 99 -6.71 -13.12 -4.15
C ARG A 99 -6.03 -14.04 -5.17
N VAL A 100 -4.72 -13.88 -5.33
CA VAL A 100 -3.91 -14.79 -6.15
C VAL A 100 -3.53 -16.02 -5.30
N PRO A 101 -3.73 -17.25 -5.78
CA PRO A 101 -3.26 -18.43 -5.06
C PRO A 101 -1.73 -18.44 -4.92
N VAL A 102 -1.23 -18.74 -3.72
CA VAL A 102 0.19 -18.93 -3.42
C VAL A 102 0.34 -20.18 -2.54
N PRO A 103 1.54 -20.81 -2.49
CA PRO A 103 1.79 -21.93 -1.58
C PRO A 103 1.48 -21.57 -0.12
N ASP A 104 1.04 -22.55 0.66
CA ASP A 104 0.69 -22.35 2.08
C ASP A 104 1.90 -21.95 2.94
N ASP A 105 3.12 -22.30 2.51
CA ASP A 105 4.39 -21.96 3.13
C ASP A 105 5.03 -20.67 2.58
N ALA A 106 4.30 -19.91 1.76
CA ALA A 106 4.77 -18.63 1.25
C ALA A 106 5.05 -17.62 2.37
N ASP A 107 6.11 -16.84 2.18
CA ASP A 107 6.46 -15.75 3.09
C ASP A 107 5.34 -14.69 3.19
N GLU A 108 5.37 -13.89 4.26
CA GLU A 108 4.32 -12.90 4.54
C GLU A 108 4.16 -11.85 3.44
N GLN A 109 5.26 -11.41 2.82
CA GLN A 109 5.19 -10.43 1.75
C GLN A 109 4.50 -11.04 0.53
N THR A 110 4.87 -12.26 0.14
CA THR A 110 4.21 -13.00 -0.95
C THR A 110 2.72 -13.16 -0.67
N ARG A 111 2.33 -13.53 0.56
CA ARG A 111 0.93 -13.63 0.97
C ARG A 111 0.20 -12.30 0.92
N LEU A 112 0.82 -11.20 1.36
CA LEU A 112 0.25 -9.85 1.31
C LEU A 112 0.00 -9.39 -0.13
N ILE A 113 1.01 -9.51 -1.00
CA ILE A 113 0.91 -9.11 -2.41
C ILE A 113 -0.19 -9.91 -3.12
N ALA A 114 -0.22 -11.22 -2.89
CA ALA A 114 -1.26 -12.09 -3.40
C ALA A 114 -2.65 -11.74 -2.84
N PHE A 115 -2.73 -11.41 -1.55
CA PHE A 115 -3.95 -10.96 -0.89
C PHE A 115 -4.49 -9.69 -1.54
N VAL A 116 -3.67 -8.69 -1.85
CA VAL A 116 -4.15 -7.46 -2.50
C VAL A 116 -4.44 -7.62 -4.00
N GLY A 117 -4.39 -8.86 -4.52
CA GLY A 117 -4.74 -9.22 -5.88
C GLY A 117 -3.65 -9.00 -6.92
N ARG A 118 -2.39 -8.87 -6.48
CA ARG A 118 -1.21 -8.81 -7.35
C ARG A 118 -0.61 -10.20 -7.49
N ASP A 119 0.02 -10.45 -8.64
CA ASP A 119 0.69 -11.73 -8.90
C ASP A 119 2.18 -11.62 -8.53
N PRO A 120 2.63 -12.25 -7.43
CA PRO A 120 4.02 -12.21 -7.00
C PRO A 120 4.96 -13.03 -7.88
N GLN A 121 4.46 -13.96 -8.70
CA GLN A 121 5.26 -14.83 -9.57
C GLN A 121 5.40 -14.29 -11.00
N ARG A 122 4.66 -13.23 -11.34
CA ARG A 122 4.67 -12.66 -12.69
C ARG A 122 6.03 -12.06 -13.07
N SER A 123 6.62 -12.55 -14.17
CA SER A 123 7.85 -11.97 -14.72
C SER A 123 7.59 -10.72 -15.57
N LEU A 124 8.50 -9.73 -15.45
CA LEU A 124 8.49 -8.50 -16.27
C LEU A 124 8.77 -8.76 -17.75
N ALA A 125 9.52 -9.82 -18.07
CA ALA A 125 9.88 -10.20 -19.44
C ALA A 125 8.65 -10.44 -20.33
N SER A 126 7.57 -10.94 -19.72
CA SER A 126 6.30 -11.19 -20.41
C SER A 126 5.57 -9.93 -20.91
N ARG A 127 5.95 -8.74 -20.43
CA ARG A 127 5.22 -7.48 -20.70
C ARG A 127 5.72 -6.74 -21.94
N TRP A 128 6.98 -6.95 -22.35
CA TRP A 128 7.61 -6.26 -23.49
C TRP A 128 7.72 -7.12 -24.77
N GLN A 129 7.33 -8.39 -24.71
CA GLN A 129 7.33 -9.32 -25.85
C GLN A 129 5.96 -9.43 -26.56
N ARG A 130 4.93 -8.72 -26.09
CA ARG A 130 3.57 -8.69 -26.69
C ARG A 130 3.27 -7.34 -27.35
N SER A 131 4.24 -6.77 -28.07
CA SER A 131 4.09 -5.51 -28.81
C SER A 131 4.65 -5.67 -30.22
#